data_AF-A0A396NS49-F1
#
_entry.id   AF-A0A396NS49-F1
#
_cell.length_a   1.000
_cell.length_b   1.000
_cell.length_c   1.000
_cell.angle_alpha   90.00
_cell.angle_beta   90.00
_cell.angle_gamma   90.00
#
_symmetry.space_group_name_H-M   'P 1'
#
loop_
_entity.id
_entity.type
_entity.pdbx_description
1 polymer ?
#
loop_
_entity_poly.entity_id
_entity_poly.type
_entity_poly.pdbx_seq_one_letter_code
_entity_poly.pdbx_strand_id
1 'polypeptide(L)'
;MNRKHPLLLALSAAMVMGTSAPAFAAEATDAATREDVISLLWQQEGAPVINYALPFTDVADTAADAVRWAAEAKIVSGYGNGKFEPNQKITREQLAAIFYRYAAYKGYDVSVGENTNILSFADASDITPYAIPAIQWAYGSGVFLGTEEYVLPSAAVAEAEVTTMLKKVTVPPAATVVAEIPEESISLVYKGNENFVLTSKDVQEQFQLNCLVDGSYAPTLTLADLNNDGKDEIYVIFTVGAGSGFHVEGIVAYDKETLEEYFVPDPREIAEPLITEKDGTYQLSTKEGVHTFTDLGSYGKLVFSDMVTYRIVENTLTATLLLQTAPDTACGELQLTYQPVEGGFILKEASYLPSK
;
A
#
# COMPACT_ATOMS: atom_id res chain seq x y z
N MET A 1 35.94 17.77 20.19
CA MET A 1 35.59 18.63 19.05
C MET A 1 34.57 17.86 18.23
N ASN A 2 33.28 18.08 18.46
CA ASN A 2 32.18 17.32 17.82
C ASN A 2 32.20 17.57 16.31
N ARG A 3 32.77 16.63 15.55
CA ARG A 3 32.44 16.52 14.12
C ARG A 3 30.98 16.11 14.07
N LYS A 4 30.08 17.02 13.70
CA LYS A 4 28.70 16.66 13.32
C LYS A 4 28.82 15.64 12.19
N HIS A 5 28.22 14.48 12.36
CA HIS A 5 28.26 13.38 11.39
C HIS A 5 27.69 13.87 10.04
N PRO A 6 28.35 13.64 8.89
CA PRO A 6 27.91 14.15 7.58
C PRO A 6 26.47 13.78 7.22
N LEU A 7 26.02 12.56 7.54
CA LEU A 7 24.63 12.11 7.41
C LEU A 7 23.61 12.95 8.20
N LEU A 8 23.98 13.41 9.39
CA LEU A 8 23.10 14.20 10.26
C LEU A 8 22.85 15.60 9.67
N LEU A 9 23.88 16.17 9.03
CA LEU A 9 23.79 17.42 8.28
C LEU A 9 22.90 17.25 7.03
N ALA A 10 23.07 16.16 6.28
CA ALA A 10 22.26 15.86 5.10
C ALA A 10 20.76 15.70 5.41
N LEU A 11 20.42 15.03 6.52
CA LEU A 11 19.03 14.86 6.95
C LEU A 11 18.36 16.21 7.30
N SER A 12 19.08 17.10 8.00
CA SER A 12 18.59 18.44 8.36
C SER A 12 18.42 19.38 7.16
N ALA A 13 19.27 19.27 6.13
CA ALA A 13 19.19 20.10 4.92
C ALA A 13 18.10 19.61 3.95
N ALA A 14 17.91 18.29 3.82
CA ALA A 14 16.90 17.71 2.94
C ALA A 14 15.46 17.84 3.49
N MET A 15 15.27 18.38 4.69
CA MET A 15 13.95 18.78 5.22
C MET A 15 13.50 20.14 4.69
N VAL A 16 14.42 20.91 4.08
CA VAL A 16 14.20 22.29 3.59
C VAL A 16 14.14 22.36 2.05
N MET A 17 14.67 21.36 1.33
CA MET A 17 14.67 21.35 -0.14
C MET A 17 14.24 19.99 -0.66
N GLY A 18 13.06 19.93 -1.29
CA GLY A 18 12.66 18.81 -2.13
C GLY A 18 13.44 18.86 -3.43
N THR A 19 14.30 17.88 -3.68
CA THR A 19 14.97 17.70 -4.97
C THR A 19 15.04 16.22 -5.37
N SER A 20 14.92 16.01 -6.67
CA SER A 20 14.63 14.79 -7.42
C SER A 20 15.86 13.97 -7.85
N ALA A 21 15.58 12.67 -8.10
CA ALA A 21 16.31 11.62 -8.83
C ALA A 21 17.42 10.83 -8.10
N PRO A 22 17.39 9.46 -8.14
CA PRO A 22 18.44 8.62 -7.56
C PRO A 22 19.67 8.53 -8.47
N ALA A 23 20.86 8.73 -7.90
CA ALA A 23 22.15 8.43 -8.55
C ALA A 23 22.52 6.97 -8.24
N PHE A 24 22.91 6.21 -9.26
CA PHE A 24 23.17 4.76 -9.14
C PHE A 24 24.64 4.45 -8.84
N ALA A 25 24.83 3.52 -7.88
CA ALA A 25 26.08 2.97 -7.36
C ALA A 25 27.06 4.03 -6.85
N ALA A 26 27.16 4.17 -5.52
CA ALA A 26 28.14 5.04 -4.90
C ALA A 26 29.57 4.68 -5.33
N GLU A 27 30.36 5.66 -5.74
CA GLU A 27 31.81 5.46 -5.75
C GLU A 27 32.27 5.09 -4.33
N ALA A 28 33.31 4.25 -4.21
CA ALA A 28 33.73 3.67 -2.95
C ALA A 28 34.03 4.71 -1.83
N THR A 29 34.25 5.97 -2.19
CA THR A 29 34.48 7.10 -1.27
C THR A 29 33.20 7.64 -0.62
N ASP A 30 32.04 7.55 -1.29
CA ASP A 30 30.77 8.17 -0.83
C ASP A 30 29.76 7.17 -0.24
N ALA A 31 30.13 5.88 -0.23
CA ALA A 31 29.31 4.82 0.34
C ALA A 31 29.25 4.91 1.87
N ALA A 32 28.06 4.76 2.44
CA ALA A 32 27.85 4.69 3.88
C ALA A 32 28.44 3.38 4.46
N THR A 33 28.94 3.46 5.69
CA THR A 33 29.37 2.29 6.46
C THR A 33 28.23 1.75 7.33
N ARG A 34 28.39 0.53 7.86
CA ARG A 34 27.44 -0.05 8.82
C ARG A 34 27.32 0.79 10.09
N GLU A 35 28.43 1.34 10.59
CA GLU A 35 28.44 2.25 11.74
C GLU A 35 27.64 3.52 11.46
N ASP A 36 27.77 4.09 10.25
CA ASP A 36 27.08 5.31 9.86
C ASP A 36 25.56 5.16 9.94
N VAL A 37 25.04 4.03 9.43
CA VAL A 37 23.59 3.72 9.46
C VAL A 37 23.10 3.53 10.89
N ILE A 38 23.85 2.81 11.73
CA ILE A 38 23.42 2.55 13.11
C ILE A 38 23.51 3.78 14.00
N SER A 39 24.54 4.60 13.81
CA SER A 39 24.66 5.88 14.49
C SER A 39 23.51 6.81 14.11
N LEU A 40 23.10 6.81 12.84
CA LEU A 40 21.95 7.58 12.36
C LEU A 40 20.63 7.12 13.01
N LEU A 41 20.36 5.81 13.05
CA LEU A 41 19.16 5.26 13.71
C LEU A 41 19.14 5.53 15.21
N TRP A 42 20.28 5.37 15.89
CA TRP A 42 20.37 5.63 17.33
C TRP A 42 20.11 7.11 17.65
N GLN A 43 20.64 8.03 16.84
CA GLN A 43 20.37 9.46 16.96
C GLN A 43 18.89 9.78 16.71
N GLN A 44 18.26 9.12 15.71
CA GLN A 44 16.83 9.26 15.40
C GLN A 44 15.95 8.89 16.60
N GLU A 45 16.35 7.88 17.39
CA GLU A 45 15.65 7.46 18.61
C GLU A 45 15.99 8.30 19.85
N GLY A 46 16.67 9.44 19.68
CA GLY A 46 17.03 10.34 20.77
C GLY A 46 18.26 9.89 21.56
N ALA A 47 19.12 9.08 20.95
CA ALA A 47 20.37 8.59 21.53
C ALA A 47 20.18 7.92 22.92
N PRO A 48 19.32 6.89 23.02
CA PRO A 48 19.02 6.24 24.29
C PRO A 48 20.28 5.61 24.89
N VAL A 49 20.48 5.86 26.19
CA VAL A 49 21.55 5.23 26.96
C VAL A 49 21.06 3.89 27.46
N ILE A 50 21.67 2.80 27.00
CA ILE A 50 21.35 1.45 27.47
C ILE A 50 22.56 0.79 28.13
N ASN A 51 22.30 0.02 29.18
CA ASN A 51 23.34 -0.58 30.02
C ASN A 51 23.42 -2.10 29.81
N TYR A 52 23.81 -2.49 28.60
CA TYR A 52 24.04 -3.87 28.19
C TYR A 52 25.50 -4.07 27.79
N ALA A 53 25.99 -5.30 27.85
CA ALA A 53 27.33 -5.62 27.35
C ALA A 53 27.38 -5.42 25.83
N LEU A 54 28.41 -4.74 25.32
CA LEU A 54 28.66 -4.67 23.89
C LEU A 54 29.22 -6.03 23.42
N PRO A 55 28.54 -6.76 22.53
CA PRO A 55 28.96 -8.10 22.14
C PRO A 55 30.08 -8.11 21.08
N PHE A 56 30.57 -6.93 20.67
CA PHE A 56 31.54 -6.76 19.58
C PHE A 56 32.84 -6.15 20.09
N THR A 57 33.95 -6.64 19.55
CA THR A 57 35.33 -6.32 19.97
C THR A 57 36.02 -5.33 19.04
N ASP A 58 35.41 -5.05 17.89
CA ASP A 58 35.93 -4.21 16.80
C ASP A 58 35.22 -2.86 16.67
N VAL A 59 34.30 -2.55 17.58
CA VAL A 59 33.57 -1.28 17.62
C VAL A 59 34.31 -0.31 18.53
N ALA A 60 34.62 0.88 18.02
CA ALA A 60 35.28 1.93 18.79
C ALA A 60 34.32 2.54 19.84
N ASP A 61 34.89 3.09 20.91
CA ASP A 61 34.12 3.71 22.01
C ASP A 61 33.12 4.78 21.52
N THR A 62 33.44 5.48 20.43
CA THR A 62 32.59 6.53 19.86
C THR A 62 31.27 6.01 19.28
N ALA A 63 31.22 4.76 18.85
CA ALA A 63 30.03 4.11 18.29
C ALA A 63 29.47 3.00 19.20
N ALA A 64 30.14 2.72 20.31
CA ALA A 64 29.81 1.64 21.22
C ALA A 64 28.36 1.72 21.73
N ASP A 65 27.88 2.91 22.07
CA ASP A 65 26.51 3.07 22.58
C ASP A 65 25.45 2.85 21.49
N ALA A 66 25.67 3.37 20.29
CA ALA A 66 24.75 3.18 19.15
C ALA A 66 24.67 1.71 18.74
N VAL A 67 25.82 1.03 18.61
CA VAL A 67 25.87 -0.39 18.23
C VAL A 67 25.31 -1.27 19.35
N ARG A 68 25.57 -0.95 20.61
CA ARG A 68 24.97 -1.65 21.76
C ARG A 68 23.46 -1.56 21.71
N TRP A 69 22.91 -0.35 21.53
CA TRP A 69 21.48 -0.14 21.38
C TRP A 69 20.88 -0.96 20.25
N ALA A 70 21.48 -0.89 19.05
CA ALA A 70 20.94 -1.60 17.90
C ALA A 70 21.03 -3.13 18.04
N ALA A 71 22.04 -3.64 18.73
CA ALA A 71 22.16 -5.08 19.03
C ALA A 71 21.09 -5.53 20.03
N GLU A 72 20.88 -4.78 21.11
CA GLU A 72 19.84 -5.09 22.11
C GLU A 72 18.43 -4.99 21.52
N ALA A 73 18.18 -3.98 20.69
CA ALA A 73 16.94 -3.79 19.95
C ALA A 73 16.74 -4.83 18.82
N LYS A 74 17.70 -5.74 18.60
CA LYS A 74 17.71 -6.75 17.53
C LYS A 74 17.62 -6.16 16.11
N ILE A 75 18.03 -4.90 15.95
CA ILE A 75 18.09 -4.21 14.66
C ILE A 75 19.29 -4.72 13.85
N VAL A 76 20.39 -5.04 14.53
CA VAL A 76 21.61 -5.59 13.91
C VAL A 76 22.07 -6.89 14.53
N SER A 77 22.79 -7.66 13.71
CA SER A 77 23.62 -8.78 14.12
C SER A 77 25.04 -8.57 13.60
N GLY A 78 26.03 -9.10 14.32
CA GLY A 78 27.41 -9.17 13.83
C GLY A 78 27.64 -10.32 12.85
N TYR A 79 28.87 -10.43 12.36
CA TYR A 79 29.30 -11.50 11.44
C TYR A 79 29.79 -12.77 12.16
N GLY A 80 29.65 -12.82 13.49
CA GLY A 80 30.21 -13.88 14.35
C GLY A 80 31.57 -13.47 14.94
N ASN A 81 32.13 -14.33 15.81
CA ASN A 81 33.44 -14.13 16.46
C ASN A 81 33.63 -12.77 17.16
N GLY A 82 32.55 -12.16 17.63
CA GLY A 82 32.57 -10.83 18.25
C GLY A 82 32.93 -9.69 17.28
N LYS A 83 32.58 -9.80 15.99
CA LYS A 83 32.80 -8.78 14.96
C LYS A 83 31.50 -8.16 14.45
N PHE A 84 31.49 -6.83 14.35
CA PHE A 84 30.43 -6.03 13.75
C PHE A 84 30.79 -5.48 12.37
N GLU A 85 32.08 -5.30 12.09
CA GLU A 85 32.65 -4.67 10.90
C GLU A 85 32.12 -3.24 10.68
N PRO A 86 32.36 -2.30 11.65
CA PRO A 86 31.75 -0.97 11.62
C PRO A 86 32.08 -0.17 10.36
N ASN A 87 33.32 -0.28 9.86
CA ASN A 87 33.82 0.47 8.70
C ASN A 87 33.48 -0.19 7.35
N GLN A 88 32.84 -1.36 7.36
CA GLN A 88 32.43 -2.01 6.12
C GLN A 88 31.34 -1.19 5.43
N LYS A 89 31.51 -0.97 4.12
CA LYS A 89 30.47 -0.34 3.30
C LYS A 89 29.22 -1.19 3.30
N ILE A 90 28.09 -0.56 3.59
CA ILE A 90 26.82 -1.28 3.69
C ILE A 90 26.29 -1.62 2.30
N THR A 91 25.91 -2.89 2.10
CA THR A 91 25.26 -3.31 0.86
C THR A 91 23.77 -3.02 0.89
N ARG A 92 23.12 -2.97 -0.27
CA ARG A 92 21.66 -2.74 -0.39
C ARG A 92 20.85 -3.77 0.40
N GLU A 93 21.20 -5.05 0.30
CA GLU A 93 20.50 -6.11 1.03
C GLU A 93 20.68 -5.99 2.56
N GLN A 94 21.85 -5.54 3.02
CA GLN A 94 22.12 -5.33 4.44
C GLN A 94 21.35 -4.12 4.96
N LEU A 95 21.29 -3.05 4.19
CA LEU A 95 20.51 -1.87 4.54
C LEU A 95 19.02 -2.21 4.63
N ALA A 96 18.48 -2.96 3.66
CA ALA A 96 17.09 -3.43 3.70
C ALA A 96 16.82 -4.27 4.96
N ALA A 97 17.71 -5.22 5.29
CA ALA A 97 17.57 -6.05 6.49
C ALA A 97 17.60 -5.22 7.79
N ILE A 98 18.45 -4.20 7.87
CA ILE A 98 18.51 -3.29 9.03
C ILE A 98 17.22 -2.49 9.13
N PHE A 99 16.73 -1.92 8.04
CA PHE A 99 15.49 -1.13 8.04
C PHE A 99 14.24 -1.97 8.29
N TYR A 100 14.19 -3.20 7.79
CA TYR A 100 13.13 -4.16 8.09
C TYR A 100 13.04 -4.45 9.59
N ARG A 101 14.18 -4.75 10.23
CA ARG A 101 14.22 -5.00 11.67
C ARG A 101 13.97 -3.74 12.49
N TYR A 102 14.43 -2.59 12.02
CA TYR A 102 14.14 -1.30 12.62
C TYR A 102 12.65 -0.98 12.57
N ALA A 103 11.99 -1.21 11.43
CA ALA A 103 10.55 -1.07 11.28
C ALA A 103 9.79 -1.98 12.27
N ALA A 104 10.19 -3.25 12.36
CA ALA A 104 9.64 -4.18 13.37
C ALA A 104 9.87 -3.70 14.81
N TYR A 105 11.07 -3.18 15.12
CA TYR A 105 11.38 -2.58 16.43
C TYR A 105 10.47 -1.39 16.77
N LYS A 106 10.15 -0.56 15.77
CA LYS A 106 9.21 0.57 15.91
C LYS A 106 7.74 0.13 16.00
N GLY A 107 7.45 -1.16 15.83
CA GLY A 107 6.09 -1.70 15.80
C GLY A 107 5.36 -1.45 14.48
N TYR A 108 6.09 -1.18 13.40
CA TYR A 108 5.51 -1.04 12.06
C TYR A 108 5.15 -2.40 11.48
N ASP A 109 4.16 -2.42 10.60
CA ASP A 109 3.82 -3.62 9.85
C ASP A 109 4.91 -3.93 8.83
N VAL A 110 5.49 -5.12 8.98
CA VAL A 110 6.56 -5.66 8.14
C VAL A 110 6.10 -6.81 7.25
N SER A 111 4.79 -7.11 7.25
CA SER A 111 4.14 -8.06 6.33
C SER A 111 3.80 -7.44 4.97
N VAL A 112 3.81 -6.10 4.89
CA VAL A 112 3.69 -5.35 3.63
C VAL A 112 4.71 -5.88 2.62
N GLY A 113 4.25 -6.25 1.43
CA GLY A 113 5.13 -6.74 0.37
C GLY A 113 5.55 -8.22 0.47
N GLU A 114 4.99 -9.01 1.39
CA GLU A 114 5.19 -10.48 1.38
C GLU A 114 4.83 -11.12 0.03
N ASN A 115 3.83 -10.55 -0.66
CA ASN A 115 3.40 -10.96 -2.00
C ASN A 115 4.15 -10.23 -3.14
N THR A 116 5.09 -9.33 -2.83
CA THR A 116 5.89 -8.65 -3.85
C THR A 116 6.73 -9.68 -4.60
N ASN A 117 6.50 -9.78 -5.91
CA ASN A 117 7.18 -10.70 -6.79
C ASN A 117 8.62 -10.25 -7.08
N ILE A 118 9.51 -10.40 -6.11
CA ILE A 118 10.94 -10.07 -6.29
C ILE A 118 11.63 -10.95 -7.34
N LEU A 119 10.99 -12.04 -7.80
CA LEU A 119 11.51 -12.89 -8.88
C LEU A 119 11.39 -12.22 -10.26
N SER A 120 10.70 -11.08 -10.37
CA SER A 120 10.68 -10.30 -11.61
C SER A 120 12.01 -9.58 -11.90
N PHE A 121 12.88 -9.42 -10.90
CA PHE A 121 14.18 -8.78 -11.09
C PHE A 121 15.19 -9.75 -11.70
N ALA A 122 16.00 -9.24 -12.63
CA ALA A 122 16.99 -10.04 -13.37
C ALA A 122 18.09 -10.61 -12.45
N ASP A 123 18.37 -9.96 -11.33
CA ASP A 123 19.35 -10.33 -10.32
C ASP A 123 18.72 -10.89 -9.02
N ALA A 124 17.47 -11.35 -9.07
CA ALA A 124 16.78 -11.92 -7.92
C ALA A 124 17.55 -13.11 -7.30
N SER A 125 18.28 -13.87 -8.11
CA SER A 125 19.12 -14.99 -7.65
C SER A 125 20.32 -14.58 -6.81
N ASP A 126 20.72 -13.30 -6.90
CA ASP A 126 21.88 -12.77 -6.19
C ASP A 126 21.51 -12.27 -4.78
N ILE A 127 20.22 -12.25 -4.45
CA ILE A 127 19.71 -11.88 -3.13
C ILE A 127 20.02 -13.01 -2.15
N THR A 128 20.72 -12.68 -1.07
CA THR A 128 20.97 -13.67 -0.02
C THR A 128 19.66 -14.09 0.67
N PRO A 129 19.49 -15.39 1.03
CA PRO A 129 18.23 -15.87 1.59
C PRO A 129 17.75 -15.13 2.84
N TYR A 130 18.67 -14.63 3.68
CA TYR A 130 18.30 -13.88 4.89
C TYR A 130 17.70 -12.50 4.58
N ALA A 131 18.01 -11.94 3.42
CA ALA A 131 17.56 -10.62 3.00
C ALA A 131 16.27 -10.66 2.19
N ILE A 132 15.81 -11.85 1.73
CA ILE A 132 14.60 -12.01 0.93
C ILE A 132 13.38 -11.32 1.58
N PRO A 133 13.01 -11.58 2.85
CA PRO A 133 11.84 -10.93 3.45
C PRO A 133 12.00 -9.41 3.54
N ALA A 134 13.22 -8.94 3.82
CA ALA A 134 13.51 -7.53 3.95
C ALA A 134 13.48 -6.79 2.61
N ILE A 135 13.93 -7.43 1.53
CA ILE A 135 13.87 -6.88 0.17
C ILE A 135 12.42 -6.88 -0.32
N GLN A 136 11.68 -7.97 -0.12
CA GLN A 136 10.25 -8.04 -0.43
C GLN A 136 9.47 -6.91 0.25
N TRP A 137 9.67 -6.77 1.56
CA TRP A 137 9.08 -5.69 2.33
C TRP A 137 9.51 -4.31 1.84
N ALA A 138 10.81 -4.09 1.62
CA ALA A 138 11.31 -2.78 1.23
C ALA A 138 10.76 -2.33 -0.14
N TYR A 139 10.54 -3.26 -1.07
CA TYR A 139 9.87 -2.97 -2.35
C TYR A 139 8.38 -2.75 -2.18
N GLY A 140 7.67 -3.66 -1.50
CA GLY A 140 6.21 -3.55 -1.34
C GLY A 140 5.78 -2.34 -0.52
N SER A 141 6.60 -1.90 0.44
CA SER A 141 6.38 -0.68 1.23
C SER A 141 6.87 0.60 0.54
N GLY A 142 7.44 0.51 -0.67
CA GLY A 142 7.97 1.66 -1.40
C GLY A 142 9.23 2.30 -0.77
N VAL A 143 9.81 1.67 0.26
CA VAL A 143 11.04 2.10 0.94
C VAL A 143 12.25 2.02 0.02
N PHE A 144 12.31 1.00 -0.85
CA PHE A 144 13.47 0.71 -1.70
C PHE A 144 13.53 1.60 -2.95
N LEU A 145 14.74 1.80 -3.47
CA LEU A 145 15.07 2.62 -4.64
C LEU A 145 15.85 1.82 -5.68
N GLY A 146 15.37 0.64 -6.09
CA GLY A 146 15.97 -0.15 -7.18
C GLY A 146 15.58 0.38 -8.56
N THR A 147 15.99 -0.31 -9.62
CA THR A 147 15.43 -0.06 -10.96
C THR A 147 14.20 -0.94 -11.19
N GLU A 148 13.49 -0.73 -12.29
CA GLU A 148 12.44 -1.64 -12.75
C GLU A 148 12.96 -3.05 -13.08
N GLU A 149 14.28 -3.22 -13.25
CA GLU A 149 14.89 -4.45 -13.77
C GLU A 149 15.85 -5.14 -12.78
N TYR A 150 16.45 -4.40 -11.81
CA TYR A 150 17.49 -4.90 -10.90
C TYR A 150 17.31 -4.41 -9.44
N VAL A 151 17.64 -5.28 -8.48
CA VAL A 151 17.72 -4.99 -7.03
C VAL A 151 19.09 -4.47 -6.62
N LEU A 152 20.15 -4.99 -7.23
CA LEU A 152 21.58 -4.78 -6.95
C LEU A 152 21.98 -5.16 -5.50
N PRO A 153 21.66 -6.36 -4.99
CA PRO A 153 21.72 -6.67 -3.55
C PRO A 153 23.10 -6.43 -2.92
N SER A 154 24.18 -6.70 -3.66
CA SER A 154 25.57 -6.55 -3.20
C SER A 154 26.16 -5.15 -3.39
N ALA A 155 25.47 -4.23 -4.07
CA ALA A 155 25.98 -2.89 -4.33
C ALA A 155 26.05 -2.06 -3.03
N ALA A 156 27.11 -1.25 -2.90
CA ALA A 156 27.24 -0.31 -1.79
C ALA A 156 26.24 0.85 -1.93
N VAL A 157 25.76 1.38 -0.81
CA VAL A 157 24.75 2.45 -0.78
C VAL A 157 25.36 3.79 -0.41
N ALA A 158 25.03 4.85 -1.15
CA ALA A 158 25.47 6.22 -0.83
C ALA A 158 24.80 6.74 0.44
N GLU A 159 25.48 7.62 1.18
CA GLU A 159 24.90 8.29 2.36
C GLU A 159 23.55 8.99 2.07
N ALA A 160 23.44 9.66 0.91
CA ALA A 160 22.20 10.33 0.50
C ALA A 160 21.04 9.34 0.27
N GLU A 161 21.32 8.17 -0.30
CA GLU A 161 20.33 7.11 -0.49
C GLU A 161 19.87 6.54 0.85
N VAL A 162 20.79 6.31 1.80
CA VAL A 162 20.45 5.88 3.18
C VAL A 162 19.46 6.86 3.80
N THR A 163 19.70 8.17 3.73
CA THR A 163 18.79 9.16 4.32
C THR A 163 17.44 9.20 3.61
N THR A 164 17.41 9.01 2.29
CA THR A 164 16.17 8.98 1.50
C THR A 164 15.33 7.77 1.87
N MET A 165 15.95 6.59 1.95
CA MET A 165 15.28 5.37 2.38
C MET A 165 14.84 5.47 3.85
N LEU A 166 15.67 6.02 4.74
CA LEU A 166 15.32 6.21 6.15
C LEU A 166 14.10 7.13 6.31
N LYS A 167 13.97 8.20 5.52
CA LYS A 167 12.75 9.03 5.51
C LYS A 167 11.52 8.20 5.16
N LYS A 168 11.61 7.33 4.16
CA LYS A 168 10.50 6.43 3.80
C LYS A 168 10.17 5.41 4.89
N VAL A 169 11.18 4.96 5.66
CA VAL A 169 10.98 4.06 6.82
C VAL A 169 10.37 4.80 8.03
N THR A 170 10.72 6.07 8.23
CA THR A 170 10.35 6.86 9.44
C THR A 170 9.15 7.78 9.23
N VAL A 171 8.66 7.91 8.00
CA VAL A 171 7.39 8.54 7.67
C VAL A 171 6.37 7.42 7.41
N PRO A 172 5.64 6.93 8.43
CA PRO A 172 4.26 6.55 8.14
C PRO A 172 3.62 7.81 7.50
N PRO A 173 2.78 7.69 6.45
CA PRO A 173 2.00 8.82 5.97
C PRO A 173 1.43 9.52 7.21
N ALA A 174 1.88 10.76 7.45
CA ALA A 174 1.37 11.55 8.56
C ALA A 174 -0.15 11.43 8.46
N ALA A 175 -0.84 11.12 9.56
CA ALA A 175 -2.29 10.94 9.56
C ALA A 175 -2.93 12.04 8.70
N THR A 176 -3.38 11.69 7.49
CA THR A 176 -3.77 12.66 6.46
C THR A 176 -5.27 12.54 6.33
N VAL A 177 -5.98 13.66 6.50
CA VAL A 177 -7.40 13.73 6.16
C VAL A 177 -7.49 13.58 4.65
N VAL A 178 -7.99 12.44 4.19
CA VAL A 178 -8.13 12.13 2.76
C VAL A 178 -9.53 12.45 2.25
N ALA A 179 -10.52 12.51 3.15
CA ALA A 179 -11.86 13.00 2.88
C ALA A 179 -12.50 13.54 4.17
N GLU A 180 -13.38 14.52 4.04
CA GLU A 180 -14.15 15.07 5.16
C GLU A 180 -15.50 15.61 4.72
N ILE A 181 -16.47 15.58 5.65
CA ILE A 181 -17.76 16.26 5.57
C ILE A 181 -17.85 17.14 6.82
N PRO A 182 -17.28 18.36 6.77
CA PRO A 182 -17.08 19.20 7.96
C PRO A 182 -18.38 19.56 8.69
N GLU A 183 -19.46 19.80 7.95
CA GLU A 183 -20.77 20.15 8.48
C GLU A 183 -21.40 19.04 9.33
N GLU A 184 -21.05 17.79 9.06
CA GLU A 184 -21.50 16.61 9.81
C GLU A 184 -20.45 16.11 10.81
N SER A 185 -19.29 16.78 10.89
CA SER A 185 -18.13 16.36 11.71
C SER A 185 -17.68 14.93 11.38
N ILE A 186 -17.62 14.60 10.09
CA ILE A 186 -17.13 13.30 9.60
C ILE A 186 -15.78 13.50 8.92
N SER A 187 -14.82 12.63 9.22
CA SER A 187 -13.51 12.63 8.56
C SER A 187 -13.00 11.22 8.34
N LEU A 188 -12.32 11.02 7.21
CA LEU A 188 -11.58 9.81 6.89
C LEU A 188 -10.09 10.15 6.90
N VAL A 189 -9.37 9.52 7.81
CA VAL A 189 -7.95 9.75 8.01
C VAL A 189 -7.15 8.54 7.58
N TYR A 190 -6.28 8.72 6.59
CA TYR A 190 -5.30 7.71 6.20
C TYR A 190 -4.13 7.74 7.18
N LYS A 191 -3.86 6.60 7.82
CA LYS A 191 -2.76 6.41 8.79
C LYS A 191 -1.52 5.74 8.20
N GLY A 192 -1.57 5.36 6.93
CA GLY A 192 -0.53 4.55 6.29
C GLY A 192 -0.88 3.07 6.19
N ASN A 193 -0.25 2.39 5.23
CA ASN A 193 -0.39 0.94 5.00
C ASN A 193 -1.86 0.52 4.91
N GLU A 194 -2.62 1.17 4.05
CA GLU A 194 -4.05 0.86 3.85
C GLU A 194 -4.92 1.04 5.10
N ASN A 195 -4.39 1.54 6.23
CA ASN A 195 -5.17 1.75 7.44
C ASN A 195 -5.87 3.10 7.40
N PHE A 196 -7.18 3.07 7.65
CA PHE A 196 -8.03 4.24 7.73
C PHE A 196 -8.68 4.32 9.09
N VAL A 197 -8.89 5.55 9.55
CA VAL A 197 -9.75 5.85 10.68
C VAL A 197 -10.90 6.72 10.17
N LEU A 198 -12.09 6.16 10.17
CA LEU A 198 -13.32 6.91 9.96
C LEU A 198 -13.77 7.45 11.32
N THR A 199 -13.97 8.76 11.41
CA THR A 199 -14.53 9.42 12.58
C THR A 199 -15.88 10.01 12.19
N SER A 200 -16.91 9.73 12.98
CA SER A 200 -18.22 10.39 12.91
C SER A 200 -18.58 10.91 14.29
N LYS A 201 -18.61 12.24 14.46
CA LYS A 201 -18.79 12.91 15.76
C LYS A 201 -17.77 12.40 16.81
N ASP A 202 -18.24 11.64 17.80
CA ASP A 202 -17.45 11.12 18.92
C ASP A 202 -17.07 9.63 18.76
N VAL A 203 -17.48 8.98 17.67
CA VAL A 203 -17.23 7.55 17.41
C VAL A 203 -16.17 7.41 16.32
N GLN A 204 -15.30 6.41 16.46
CA GLN A 204 -14.23 6.10 15.52
C GLN A 204 -14.20 4.62 15.20
N GLU A 205 -13.97 4.29 13.93
CA GLU A 205 -13.78 2.94 13.44
C GLU A 205 -12.48 2.87 12.64
N GLN A 206 -11.74 1.78 12.81
CA GLN A 206 -10.47 1.55 12.12
C GLN A 206 -10.56 0.31 11.24
N PHE A 207 -10.26 0.48 9.95
CA PHE A 207 -10.33 -0.59 8.97
C PHE A 207 -9.20 -0.46 7.93
N GLN A 208 -9.06 -1.50 7.11
CA GLN A 208 -8.08 -1.54 6.03
C GLN A 208 -8.76 -1.48 4.67
N LEU A 209 -8.27 -0.63 3.77
CA LEU A 209 -8.70 -0.58 2.38
C LEU A 209 -7.50 -0.69 1.45
N ASN A 210 -7.48 -1.72 0.62
CA ASN A 210 -6.56 -1.82 -0.51
C ASN A 210 -6.95 -0.78 -1.57
N CYS A 211 -6.34 0.41 -1.51
CA CYS A 211 -6.71 1.53 -2.36
C CYS A 211 -5.55 2.50 -2.63
N LEU A 212 -5.66 3.19 -3.77
CA LEU A 212 -4.85 4.33 -4.12
C LEU A 212 -5.34 5.56 -3.35
N VAL A 213 -4.43 6.32 -2.75
CA VAL A 213 -4.75 7.47 -1.87
C VAL A 213 -4.21 8.82 -2.36
N ASP A 214 -3.47 8.83 -3.46
CA ASP A 214 -2.78 10.03 -3.95
C ASP A 214 -3.55 10.77 -5.05
N GLY A 215 -3.46 12.10 -5.03
CA GLY A 215 -4.02 12.99 -6.04
C GLY A 215 -5.51 12.80 -6.28
N SER A 216 -5.87 12.51 -7.53
CA SER A 216 -7.26 12.33 -7.96
C SER A 216 -7.90 11.01 -7.53
N TYR A 217 -7.14 10.12 -6.89
CA TYR A 217 -7.61 8.80 -6.49
C TYR A 217 -8.01 8.69 -5.02
N ALA A 218 -7.85 9.78 -4.26
CA ALA A 218 -8.23 9.84 -2.85
C ALA A 218 -9.68 9.34 -2.66
N PRO A 219 -9.96 8.56 -1.60
CA PRO A 219 -11.31 8.14 -1.27
C PRO A 219 -12.26 9.32 -1.13
N THR A 220 -13.54 9.08 -1.37
CA THR A 220 -14.59 10.08 -1.21
C THR A 220 -15.59 9.63 -0.14
N LEU A 221 -16.15 10.59 0.59
CA LEU A 221 -17.25 10.35 1.54
C LEU A 221 -18.56 10.83 0.92
N THR A 222 -19.58 9.99 0.96
CA THR A 222 -20.94 10.33 0.54
C THR A 222 -21.90 9.96 1.67
N LEU A 223 -22.91 10.82 1.89
CA LEU A 223 -24.03 10.53 2.79
C LEU A 223 -25.28 10.23 1.98
N ALA A 224 -25.98 9.17 2.34
CA ALA A 224 -27.27 8.83 1.77
C ALA A 224 -28.05 7.92 2.72
N ASP A 225 -29.37 8.11 2.82
CA ASP A 225 -30.30 7.18 3.44
C ASP A 225 -30.66 6.09 2.43
N LEU A 226 -29.79 5.09 2.26
CA LEU A 226 -30.07 3.99 1.34
C LEU A 226 -30.91 2.92 2.01
N ASN A 227 -30.83 2.77 3.33
CA ASN A 227 -31.59 1.76 4.06
C ASN A 227 -33.08 2.14 4.27
N ASN A 228 -33.45 3.39 3.92
CA ASN A 228 -34.78 3.98 4.08
C ASN A 228 -35.28 4.00 5.53
N ASP A 229 -34.38 4.16 6.50
CA ASP A 229 -34.73 4.34 7.92
C ASP A 229 -34.92 5.82 8.30
N GLY A 230 -34.67 6.74 7.36
CA GLY A 230 -34.78 8.18 7.54
C GLY A 230 -33.51 8.84 8.09
N LYS A 231 -32.41 8.10 8.21
CA LYS A 231 -31.08 8.59 8.60
C LYS A 231 -30.09 8.31 7.47
N ASP A 232 -29.11 9.19 7.33
CA ASP A 232 -28.04 8.96 6.36
C ASP A 232 -27.00 7.97 6.90
N GLU A 233 -26.52 7.07 6.04
CA GLU A 233 -25.31 6.28 6.22
C GLU A 233 -24.08 6.96 5.62
N ILE A 234 -22.89 6.49 6.02
CA ILE A 234 -21.61 6.91 5.44
C ILE A 234 -21.15 5.89 4.40
N TYR A 235 -20.90 6.36 3.18
CA TYR A 235 -20.29 5.57 2.11
C TYR A 235 -18.90 6.08 1.81
N VAL A 236 -17.92 5.18 1.84
CA VAL A 236 -16.56 5.45 1.38
C VAL A 236 -16.38 4.77 0.04
N ILE A 237 -16.26 5.56 -1.04
CA ILE A 237 -15.90 5.06 -2.36
C ILE A 237 -14.43 5.34 -2.58
N PHE A 238 -13.65 4.31 -2.91
CA PHE A 238 -12.20 4.38 -3.02
C PHE A 238 -11.70 3.72 -4.29
N THR A 239 -10.55 4.19 -4.80
CA THR A 239 -9.95 3.63 -6.01
C THR A 239 -9.07 2.44 -5.64
N VAL A 240 -9.35 1.23 -6.14
CA VAL A 240 -8.51 0.04 -5.97
C VAL A 240 -7.37 0.03 -7.00
N GLY A 241 -7.64 0.46 -8.23
CA GLY A 241 -6.64 0.50 -9.30
C GLY A 241 -7.06 1.43 -10.42
N ALA A 242 -6.09 2.10 -11.06
CA ALA A 242 -6.34 3.06 -12.12
C ALA A 242 -5.21 3.07 -13.17
N GLY A 243 -5.56 3.42 -14.41
CA GLY A 243 -4.65 3.50 -15.56
C GLY A 243 -5.31 4.11 -16.78
N SER A 244 -4.59 4.17 -17.90
CA SER A 244 -5.14 4.70 -19.16
C SER A 244 -6.28 3.81 -19.68
N GLY A 245 -7.53 4.24 -19.46
CA GLY A 245 -8.73 3.48 -19.85
C GLY A 245 -9.18 2.42 -18.84
N PHE A 246 -8.63 2.43 -17.63
CA PHE A 246 -8.94 1.47 -16.57
C PHE A 246 -9.15 2.21 -15.25
N HIS A 247 -10.21 1.87 -14.54
CA HIS A 247 -10.53 2.42 -13.22
C HIS A 247 -11.38 1.39 -12.47
N VAL A 248 -10.96 1.06 -11.26
CA VAL A 248 -11.61 0.09 -10.37
C VAL A 248 -11.84 0.74 -9.04
N GLU A 249 -13.07 0.68 -8.58
CA GLU A 249 -13.50 1.22 -7.30
C GLU A 249 -13.92 0.10 -6.37
N GLY A 250 -13.76 0.35 -5.07
CA GLY A 250 -14.41 -0.37 -3.99
C GLY A 250 -15.33 0.56 -3.22
N ILE A 251 -16.21 -0.03 -2.42
CA ILE A 251 -17.12 0.70 -1.54
C ILE A 251 -17.20 -0.01 -0.18
N VAL A 252 -17.21 0.78 0.89
CA VAL A 252 -17.62 0.34 2.23
C VAL A 252 -18.69 1.28 2.76
N ALA A 253 -19.61 0.74 3.54
CA ALA A 253 -20.77 1.47 4.06
C ALA A 253 -20.86 1.28 5.58
N TYR A 254 -21.17 2.36 6.30
CA TYR A 254 -21.24 2.37 7.76
C TYR A 254 -22.46 3.14 8.25
N ASP A 255 -23.04 2.66 9.35
CA ASP A 255 -23.97 3.45 10.14
C ASP A 255 -23.30 4.75 10.61
N LYS A 256 -23.97 5.88 10.43
CA LYS A 256 -23.39 7.19 10.74
C LYS A 256 -23.23 7.44 12.24
N GLU A 257 -24.03 6.81 13.09
CA GLU A 257 -24.02 6.99 14.54
C GLU A 257 -23.15 5.95 15.25
N THR A 258 -23.22 4.68 14.85
CA THR A 258 -22.53 3.57 15.51
C THR A 258 -21.23 3.15 14.82
N LEU A 259 -21.05 3.50 13.53
CA LEU A 259 -20.02 2.96 12.65
C LEU A 259 -20.05 1.44 12.49
N GLU A 260 -21.20 0.80 12.71
CA GLU A 260 -21.41 -0.60 12.32
C GLU A 260 -21.41 -0.71 10.78
N GLU A 261 -20.68 -1.68 10.24
CA GLU A 261 -20.53 -1.87 8.79
C GLU A 261 -21.80 -2.50 8.17
N TYR A 262 -22.26 -1.93 7.06
CA TYR A 262 -23.26 -2.51 6.19
C TYR A 262 -22.58 -3.27 5.04
N PHE A 263 -22.88 -4.56 4.91
CA PHE A 263 -22.29 -5.37 3.85
C PHE A 263 -22.83 -4.96 2.47
N VAL A 264 -21.93 -4.50 1.59
CA VAL A 264 -22.21 -4.26 0.16
C VAL A 264 -21.60 -5.43 -0.64
N PRO A 265 -22.41 -6.31 -1.25
CA PRO A 265 -21.85 -7.44 -1.97
C PRO A 265 -21.11 -7.02 -3.25
N ASP A 266 -20.03 -7.76 -3.54
CA ASP A 266 -19.19 -7.51 -4.71
C ASP A 266 -20.03 -7.62 -5.99
N PRO A 267 -20.05 -6.56 -6.83
CA PRO A 267 -20.83 -6.53 -8.05
C PRO A 267 -20.46 -7.65 -9.02
N ARG A 268 -19.22 -8.14 -9.02
CA ARG A 268 -18.80 -9.27 -9.86
C ARG A 268 -19.39 -10.58 -9.39
N GLU A 269 -19.38 -10.84 -8.09
CA GLU A 269 -19.99 -12.05 -7.52
C GLU A 269 -21.50 -12.09 -7.81
N ILE A 270 -22.15 -10.93 -7.81
CA ILE A 270 -23.55 -10.78 -8.21
C ILE A 270 -23.73 -10.98 -9.72
N ALA A 271 -22.84 -10.43 -10.54
CA ALA A 271 -23.00 -10.38 -11.99
C ALA A 271 -22.65 -11.71 -12.68
N GLU A 272 -21.63 -12.44 -12.21
CA GLU A 272 -21.14 -13.66 -12.84
C GLU A 272 -22.25 -14.71 -13.08
N PRO A 273 -23.15 -15.01 -12.12
CA PRO A 273 -24.27 -15.94 -12.32
C PRO A 273 -25.30 -15.49 -13.37
N LEU A 274 -25.30 -14.21 -13.76
CA LEU A 274 -26.20 -13.70 -14.81
C LEU A 274 -25.75 -14.12 -16.22
N ILE A 275 -24.49 -14.54 -16.36
CA ILE A 275 -23.95 -15.11 -17.60
C ILE A 275 -24.12 -16.63 -17.57
N THR A 276 -24.81 -17.17 -18.58
CA THR A 276 -24.92 -18.61 -18.80
C THR A 276 -24.32 -18.99 -20.15
N GLU A 277 -23.60 -20.11 -20.20
CA GLU A 277 -23.05 -20.70 -21.42
C GLU A 277 -23.83 -21.96 -21.78
N LYS A 278 -24.17 -22.10 -23.06
CA LYS A 278 -24.77 -23.32 -23.61
C LYS A 278 -24.34 -23.51 -25.05
N ASP A 279 -23.70 -24.63 -25.34
CA ASP A 279 -23.27 -25.04 -26.69
C ASP A 279 -22.39 -23.97 -27.39
N GLY A 280 -21.52 -23.30 -26.63
CA GLY A 280 -20.64 -22.22 -27.12
C GLY A 280 -21.34 -20.88 -27.34
N THR A 281 -22.62 -20.76 -26.95
CA THR A 281 -23.38 -19.50 -26.97
C THR A 281 -23.50 -18.95 -25.55
N TYR A 282 -23.16 -17.67 -25.37
CA TYR A 282 -23.29 -17.00 -24.07
C TYR A 282 -24.55 -16.16 -24.04
N GLN A 283 -25.21 -16.14 -22.88
CA GLN A 283 -26.40 -15.37 -22.63
C GLN A 283 -26.26 -14.59 -21.33
N LEU A 284 -26.67 -13.32 -21.35
CA LEU A 284 -26.77 -12.47 -20.16
C LEU A 284 -28.24 -12.28 -19.81
N SER A 285 -28.62 -12.64 -18.59
CA SER A 285 -29.97 -12.46 -18.07
C SER A 285 -30.07 -11.16 -17.27
N THR A 286 -30.98 -10.27 -17.69
CA THR A 286 -31.20 -8.94 -17.08
C THR A 286 -32.70 -8.69 -16.88
N LYS A 287 -33.06 -7.56 -16.27
CA LYS A 287 -34.48 -7.17 -16.15
C LYS A 287 -35.14 -6.96 -17.52
N GLU A 288 -34.38 -6.52 -18.53
CA GLU A 288 -34.88 -6.29 -19.88
C GLU A 288 -35.10 -7.59 -20.66
N GLY A 289 -34.54 -8.71 -20.18
CA GLY A 289 -34.61 -10.02 -20.82
C GLY A 289 -33.25 -10.67 -20.98
N VAL A 290 -33.20 -11.64 -21.91
CA VAL A 290 -32.00 -12.42 -22.20
C VAL A 290 -31.30 -11.86 -23.44
N HIS A 291 -30.04 -11.46 -23.28
CA HIS A 291 -29.19 -10.95 -24.36
C HIS A 291 -28.24 -12.06 -24.79
N THR A 292 -28.22 -12.38 -26.09
CA THR A 292 -27.41 -13.49 -26.62
C THR A 292 -26.18 -12.96 -27.34
N PHE A 293 -25.02 -13.57 -27.06
CA PHE A 293 -23.73 -13.21 -27.61
C PHE A 293 -23.16 -14.39 -28.39
N THR A 294 -22.98 -14.19 -29.70
CA THR A 294 -22.48 -15.23 -30.63
C THR A 294 -21.10 -14.90 -31.19
N ASP A 295 -20.71 -13.63 -31.19
CA ASP A 295 -19.40 -13.18 -31.67
C ASP A 295 -18.45 -12.97 -30.49
N LEU A 296 -17.74 -14.03 -30.10
CA LEU A 296 -16.92 -14.09 -28.89
C LEU A 296 -15.43 -13.84 -29.15
N GLY A 297 -15.06 -13.47 -30.38
CA GLY A 297 -13.67 -13.28 -30.78
C GLY A 297 -12.78 -14.52 -30.54
N SER A 298 -11.48 -14.28 -30.40
CA SER A 298 -10.46 -15.33 -30.22
C SER A 298 -10.45 -15.97 -28.82
N TYR A 299 -11.01 -15.30 -27.82
CA TYR A 299 -11.05 -15.79 -26.44
C TYR A 299 -12.26 -16.70 -26.18
N GLY A 300 -13.32 -16.61 -26.99
CA GLY A 300 -14.41 -17.58 -26.98
C GLY A 300 -15.26 -17.58 -25.71
N LYS A 301 -15.20 -16.51 -24.91
CA LYS A 301 -15.92 -16.40 -23.63
C LYS A 301 -16.42 -14.99 -23.41
N LEU A 302 -17.62 -14.89 -22.82
CA LEU A 302 -18.16 -13.63 -22.30
C LEU A 302 -17.79 -13.50 -20.81
N VAL A 303 -17.17 -12.39 -20.42
CA VAL A 303 -16.75 -12.13 -19.03
C VAL A 303 -17.01 -10.68 -18.64
N PHE A 304 -17.11 -10.42 -17.34
CA PHE A 304 -16.97 -9.07 -16.81
C PHE A 304 -15.49 -8.72 -16.62
N SER A 305 -15.14 -7.48 -16.91
CA SER A 305 -13.84 -6.90 -16.56
C SER A 305 -13.71 -6.73 -15.05
N ASP A 306 -12.47 -6.52 -14.61
CA ASP A 306 -12.15 -6.08 -13.25
C ASP A 306 -12.60 -4.62 -13.01
N MET A 307 -12.91 -3.88 -14.07
CA MET A 307 -13.43 -2.51 -14.01
C MET A 307 -14.81 -2.45 -13.36
N VAL A 308 -14.85 -1.83 -12.19
CA VAL A 308 -16.04 -1.57 -11.40
C VAL A 308 -16.06 -0.09 -11.04
N THR A 309 -17.21 0.55 -11.19
CA THR A 309 -17.44 1.91 -10.68
C THR A 309 -18.75 1.98 -9.91
N TYR A 310 -18.78 2.77 -8.84
CA TYR A 310 -19.96 2.98 -8.01
C TYR A 310 -20.51 4.39 -8.18
N ARG A 311 -21.83 4.52 -8.12
CA ARG A 311 -22.51 5.81 -8.03
C ARG A 311 -23.65 5.73 -7.04
N ILE A 312 -23.79 6.79 -6.26
CA ILE A 312 -24.95 7.04 -5.40
C ILE A 312 -25.64 8.28 -5.93
N VAL A 313 -26.89 8.13 -6.38
CA VAL A 313 -27.71 9.23 -6.90
C VAL A 313 -29.11 9.07 -6.33
N GLU A 314 -29.68 10.13 -5.74
CA GLU A 314 -31.04 10.12 -5.17
C GLU A 314 -31.30 8.89 -4.28
N ASN A 315 -30.40 8.62 -3.33
CA ASN A 315 -30.45 7.46 -2.43
C ASN A 315 -30.54 6.11 -3.16
N THR A 316 -29.90 5.99 -4.32
CA THR A 316 -29.80 4.73 -5.06
C THR A 316 -28.33 4.41 -5.34
N LEU A 317 -27.85 3.29 -4.81
CA LEU A 317 -26.52 2.74 -5.12
C LEU A 317 -26.58 1.91 -6.40
N THR A 318 -25.71 2.24 -7.34
CA THR A 318 -25.50 1.49 -8.59
C THR A 318 -24.03 1.16 -8.77
N ALA A 319 -23.72 -0.09 -9.09
CA ALA A 319 -22.39 -0.50 -9.59
C ALA A 319 -22.44 -0.73 -11.10
N THR A 320 -21.40 -0.34 -11.82
CA THR A 320 -21.28 -0.56 -13.27
C THR A 320 -20.07 -1.44 -13.55
N LEU A 321 -20.29 -2.53 -14.30
CA LEU A 321 -19.23 -3.43 -14.78
C LEU A 321 -19.14 -3.39 -16.30
N LEU A 322 -17.92 -3.46 -16.82
CA LEU A 322 -17.71 -3.64 -18.26
C LEU A 322 -17.87 -5.11 -18.66
N LEU A 323 -18.73 -5.38 -19.64
CA LEU A 323 -18.90 -6.69 -20.26
C LEU A 323 -18.02 -6.78 -21.52
N GLN A 324 -17.24 -7.85 -21.65
CA GLN A 324 -16.28 -8.00 -22.75
C GLN A 324 -16.13 -9.45 -23.22
N THR A 325 -15.73 -9.61 -24.48
CA THR A 325 -15.36 -10.92 -25.07
C THR A 325 -13.85 -11.07 -25.22
N ALA A 326 -13.10 -9.99 -25.14
CA ALA A 326 -11.64 -9.95 -25.09
C ALA A 326 -11.19 -8.69 -24.31
N PRO A 327 -9.95 -8.61 -23.81
CA PRO A 327 -9.48 -7.44 -23.04
C PRO A 327 -9.62 -6.09 -23.74
N ASP A 328 -9.68 -6.08 -25.08
CA ASP A 328 -9.81 -4.90 -25.93
C ASP A 328 -11.18 -4.82 -26.65
N THR A 329 -12.08 -5.77 -26.39
CA THR A 329 -13.36 -5.90 -27.09
C THR A 329 -14.52 -5.85 -26.10
N ALA A 330 -15.00 -4.63 -25.83
CA ALA A 330 -16.18 -4.38 -25.01
C ALA A 330 -17.46 -4.70 -25.78
N CYS A 331 -18.42 -5.34 -25.09
CA CYS A 331 -19.76 -5.62 -25.61
C CYS A 331 -20.81 -4.64 -25.07
N GLY A 332 -20.53 -4.01 -23.94
CA GLY A 332 -21.44 -3.11 -23.25
C GLY A 332 -21.11 -3.03 -21.76
N GLU A 333 -22.02 -2.44 -21.01
CA GLU A 333 -21.92 -2.29 -19.56
C GLU A 333 -23.11 -2.95 -18.89
N LEU A 334 -22.89 -3.56 -17.73
CA LEU A 334 -23.96 -4.02 -16.85
C LEU A 334 -24.04 -3.07 -15.66
N GLN A 335 -25.23 -2.49 -15.44
CA GLN A 335 -25.54 -1.69 -14.28
C GLN A 335 -26.34 -2.53 -13.27
N LEU A 336 -25.79 -2.67 -12.07
CA LEU A 336 -26.44 -3.35 -10.94
C LEU A 336 -26.96 -2.30 -9.98
N THR A 337 -28.27 -2.30 -9.75
CA THR A 337 -28.90 -1.46 -8.72
C THR A 337 -29.11 -2.29 -7.47
N TYR A 338 -28.70 -1.75 -6.32
CA TYR A 338 -28.81 -2.42 -5.04
C TYR A 338 -30.11 -2.06 -4.32
N GLN A 339 -30.62 -2.99 -3.52
CA GLN A 339 -31.72 -2.79 -2.59
C GLN A 339 -31.20 -3.00 -1.16
N PRO A 340 -31.51 -2.09 -0.23
CA PRO A 340 -31.16 -2.30 1.18
C PRO A 340 -31.92 -3.47 1.81
N VAL A 341 -31.26 -4.13 2.75
CA VAL A 341 -31.82 -5.14 3.67
C VAL A 341 -31.22 -4.91 5.05
N GLU A 342 -31.72 -5.61 6.07
CA GLU A 342 -31.13 -5.56 7.41
C GLU A 342 -29.64 -5.94 7.36
N GLY A 343 -28.77 -5.01 7.76
CA GLY A 343 -27.31 -5.22 7.81
C GLY A 343 -26.58 -5.19 6.46
N GLY A 344 -27.22 -4.82 5.35
CA GLY A 344 -26.51 -4.72 4.08
C GLY A 344 -27.39 -4.51 2.85
N PHE A 345 -26.92 -5.01 1.71
CA PHE A 345 -27.57 -4.85 0.41
C PHE A 345 -27.71 -6.16 -0.35
N ILE A 346 -28.74 -6.23 -1.20
CA ILE A 346 -28.93 -7.30 -2.19
C ILE A 346 -29.11 -6.69 -3.58
N LEU A 347 -28.97 -7.50 -4.63
CA LEU A 347 -29.31 -7.08 -5.99
C LEU A 347 -30.82 -6.80 -6.09
N LYS A 348 -31.18 -5.58 -6.51
CA LYS A 348 -32.55 -5.22 -6.87
C LYS A 348 -32.84 -5.57 -8.33
N GLU A 349 -31.99 -5.08 -9.22
CA GLU A 349 -32.13 -5.26 -10.66
C GLU A 349 -30.79 -5.10 -11.37
N ALA A 350 -30.65 -5.77 -12.50
CA ALA A 350 -29.51 -5.66 -13.39
C ALA A 350 -30.01 -5.17 -14.77
N SER A 351 -29.38 -4.12 -15.29
CA SER A 351 -29.74 -3.46 -16.55
C SER A 351 -28.55 -3.49 -17.52
N TYR A 352 -28.75 -3.99 -18.73
CA TYR A 352 -27.67 -4.08 -19.73
C TYR A 352 -27.69 -2.90 -20.71
N LEU A 353 -26.53 -2.27 -20.90
CA LEU A 353 -26.30 -1.15 -21.81
C LEU A 353 -25.32 -1.59 -22.92
N PRO A 354 -25.80 -1.94 -24.13
CA PRO A 354 -24.93 -2.37 -25.23
C PRO A 354 -23.94 -1.30 -25.66
N SER A 355 -22.72 -1.72 -26.02
CA SER A 355 -21.76 -0.84 -26.71
C SER A 355 -22.34 -0.43 -28.07
N LYS A 356 -22.10 0.83 -28.45
CA LYS A 356 -22.60 1.39 -29.73
C LYS A 356 -21.88 0.82 -30.94
#